data_AF-A0A955JYY6-F1
#
_entry.id   AF-A0A955JYY6-F1
#
_cell.length_a   1.000
_cell.length_b   1.000
_cell.length_c   1.000
_cell.angle_alpha   90.00
_cell.angle_beta   90.00
_cell.angle_gamma   90.00
#
_symmetry.space_group_name_H-M   'P 1'
#
loop_
_entity.id
_entity.type
_entity.pdbx_description
1 polymer ?
#
loop_
_entity_poly.entity_id
_entity_poly.type
_entity_poly.pdbx_seq_one_letter_code
_entity_poly.pdbx_strand_id
1 'polypeptide(L)'
;MLEAIALFAPSLIALRFYNHLHGNKLSARYLTMSYGLFVVFINLIMYLIVLYLFNQPSVQFDDKSFVNYVLFATILALIFPFVVNLVESSVSINVRRKFGKK
;
A
#
# COMPACT_ATOMS: atom_id res chain seq x y z
N MET A 1 -3.54 21.12 5.63
CA MET A 1 -4.50 20.46 4.70
C MET A 1 -3.80 19.69 3.59
N LEU A 2 -2.81 20.28 2.90
CA LEU A 2 -2.05 19.60 1.84
C LEU A 2 -1.35 18.32 2.32
N GLU A 3 -0.80 18.33 3.55
CA GLU A 3 -0.15 17.17 4.18
C GLU A 3 -1.08 15.95 4.29
N ALA A 4 -2.33 16.15 4.69
CA ALA A 4 -3.31 15.07 4.76
C ALA A 4 -3.57 14.48 3.36
N ILE A 5 -3.66 15.33 2.33
CA ILE A 5 -3.84 14.86 0.95
C ILE A 5 -2.62 14.03 0.52
N ALA A 6 -1.40 14.45 0.85
CA ALA A 6 -0.20 13.68 0.53
C ALA A 6 -0.13 12.31 1.23
N LEU A 7 -0.65 12.22 2.45
CA LEU A 7 -0.69 10.97 3.23
C LEU A 7 -1.76 9.98 2.72
N PHE A 8 -2.91 10.49 2.28
CA PHE A 8 -4.07 9.67 1.93
C PHE A 8 -4.23 9.40 0.42
N ALA A 9 -3.90 10.36 -0.45
CA ALA A 9 -4.14 10.24 -1.88
C ALA A 9 -3.39 9.08 -2.55
N PRO A 10 -2.10 8.83 -2.26
CA PRO A 10 -1.39 7.67 -2.82
C PRO A 10 -2.06 6.35 -2.42
N SER A 11 -2.53 6.25 -1.19
CA SER A 11 -3.20 5.07 -0.67
C SER A 11 -4.57 4.80 -1.34
N LEU A 12 -5.29 5.86 -1.74
CA LEU A 12 -6.49 5.73 -2.57
C LEU A 12 -6.16 5.19 -3.97
N ILE A 13 -5.05 5.62 -4.56
CA ILE A 13 -4.58 5.10 -5.85
C ILE A 13 -4.25 3.61 -5.72
N ALA A 14 -3.50 3.23 -4.68
CA ALA A 14 -3.18 1.83 -4.38
C ALA A 14 -4.44 0.98 -4.23
N LEU A 15 -5.44 1.46 -3.47
CA LEU A 15 -6.71 0.76 -3.28
C LEU A 15 -7.44 0.52 -4.61
N ARG A 16 -7.49 1.55 -5.47
CA ARG A 16 -8.17 1.45 -6.76
C ARG A 16 -7.48 0.44 -7.67
N PHE A 17 -6.14 0.43 -7.69
CA PHE A 17 -5.36 -0.56 -8.42
C PHE A 17 -5.56 -1.97 -7.87
N TYR A 18 -5.52 -2.13 -6.55
CA TYR A 18 -5.74 -3.42 -5.90
C TYR A 18 -7.14 -3.99 -6.18
N ASN A 19 -8.17 -3.14 -6.15
CA ASN A 19 -9.54 -3.54 -6.53
C ASN A 19 -9.62 -3.93 -8.00
N HIS A 20 -8.92 -3.20 -8.88
CA HIS A 20 -8.84 -3.52 -10.30
C HIS A 20 -8.17 -4.89 -10.55
N LEU A 21 -7.08 -5.20 -9.85
CA LEU A 21 -6.39 -6.49 -9.91
C LEU A 21 -7.30 -7.65 -9.47
N HIS A 22 -8.22 -7.40 -8.53
CA HIS A 22 -9.23 -8.36 -8.07
C HIS A 22 -10.51 -8.38 -8.93
N GLY A 23 -10.51 -7.72 -10.09
CA GLY A 23 -11.66 -7.67 -11.00
C GLY A 23 -12.87 -6.92 -10.43
N ASN A 24 -12.64 -5.95 -9.54
CA ASN A 24 -13.67 -5.14 -8.85
C ASN A 24 -14.68 -5.95 -8.01
N LYS A 25 -14.29 -7.13 -7.53
CA LYS A 25 -15.18 -8.03 -6.76
C LYS A 25 -15.03 -7.89 -5.24
N LEU A 26 -14.21 -6.96 -4.76
CA LEU A 26 -13.97 -6.79 -3.33
C LEU A 26 -15.17 -6.14 -2.64
N SER A 27 -15.56 -6.70 -1.49
CA SER A 27 -16.62 -6.11 -0.66
C SER A 27 -16.18 -4.77 -0.06
N ALA A 28 -17.13 -3.88 0.22
CA ALA A 28 -16.85 -2.56 0.79
C ALA A 28 -16.03 -2.64 2.10
N ARG A 29 -16.34 -3.63 2.95
CA ARG A 29 -15.60 -3.89 4.19
C ARG A 29 -14.12 -4.23 3.92
N TYR A 30 -13.87 -5.06 2.92
CA TYR A 30 -12.50 -5.43 2.54
C TYR A 30 -11.74 -4.27 1.91
N LEU A 31 -12.42 -3.42 1.13
CA LEU A 31 -11.85 -2.20 0.58
C LEU A 31 -11.43 -1.22 1.68
N THR A 32 -12.27 -0.97 2.69
CA THR A 32 -11.91 -0.09 3.81
C THR A 32 -10.73 -0.64 4.61
N MET A 33 -10.69 -1.95 4.85
CA MET A 33 -9.58 -2.60 5.55
C MET A 33 -8.27 -2.51 4.75
N SER A 34 -8.33 -2.81 3.45
CA SER A 34 -7.19 -2.72 2.53
C SER A 34 -6.69 -1.28 2.42
N TYR A 35 -7.60 -0.31 2.40
CA TYR A 35 -7.25 1.11 2.41
C TYR A 35 -6.46 1.49 3.65
N GLY A 36 -6.94 1.11 4.84
CA GLY A 36 -6.23 1.36 6.10
C GLY A 36 -4.83 0.73 6.10
N LEU A 37 -4.71 -0.50 5.59
CA LEU A 37 -3.42 -1.15 5.41
C LEU A 37 -2.51 -0.37 4.45
N PHE A 38 -3.00 0.03 3.28
CA PHE A 38 -2.20 0.80 2.33
C PHE A 38 -1.74 2.14 2.89
N VAL A 39 -2.60 2.86 3.62
CA VAL A 39 -2.22 4.10 4.31
C VAL A 39 -1.08 3.83 5.29
N VAL A 40 -1.20 2.84 6.16
CA VAL A 40 -0.16 2.57 7.15
C VAL A 40 1.15 2.12 6.49
N PHE A 41 1.09 1.15 5.57
CA PHE A 41 2.29 0.57 4.98
C PHE A 41 3.02 1.53 4.04
N ILE A 42 2.31 2.25 3.17
CA ILE A 42 2.96 3.18 2.23
C ILE A 42 3.64 4.30 3.02
N ASN A 43 2.96 4.88 4.01
CA ASN A 43 3.54 5.94 4.83
C ASN A 43 4.68 5.43 5.73
N LEU A 44 4.59 4.20 6.25
CA LEU A 44 5.67 3.57 7.02
C LEU A 44 6.92 3.35 6.15
N ILE A 45 6.76 2.81 4.94
CA ILE A 45 7.88 2.60 4.01
C ILE A 45 8.49 3.94 3.62
N MET A 46 7.67 4.95 3.33
CA MET A 46 8.15 6.30 3.05
C MET A 46 8.94 6.90 4.21
N TYR A 47 8.46 6.73 5.45
CA TYR A 47 9.17 7.18 6.63
C TYR A 47 10.53 6.48 6.78
N LEU A 48 10.59 5.16 6.55
CA LEU A 48 11.84 4.40 6.57
C LEU A 48 12.80 4.87 5.47
N ILE A 49 12.31 5.16 4.27
CA ILE A 49 13.12 5.71 3.17
C ILE A 49 13.74 7.05 3.60
N VAL A 50 12.93 7.98 4.14
CA VAL A 50 13.43 9.29 4.57
C VAL A 50 14.44 9.16 5.72
N LEU A 51 14.15 8.30 6.69
CA LEU A 51 15.02 8.10 7.85
C LEU A 51 16.36 7.48 7.45
N TYR A 52 16.36 6.40 6.65
CA TYR A 52 17.57 5.61 6.38
C TYR A 52 18.33 6.06 5.12
N LEU A 53 17.64 6.45 4.04
CA LEU A 53 18.31 6.85 2.80
C LEU A 53 18.70 8.34 2.80
N PHE A 54 17.90 9.19 3.45
CA PHE A 54 18.15 10.63 3.49
C PHE A 54 18.69 11.13 4.84
N ASN A 55 18.80 10.23 5.84
CA ASN A 55 19.31 10.51 7.18
C ASN A 55 18.63 11.72 7.85
N GLN A 56 17.35 11.95 7.53
CA GLN A 56 16.57 13.03 8.12
C GLN A 56 15.71 12.48 9.27
N PRO A 57 15.86 13.02 10.49
CA PRO A 57 15.13 12.52 11.67
C PRO A 57 13.64 12.88 11.64
N SER A 58 13.26 13.88 10.84
CA SER A 58 11.88 14.32 10.66
C SER A 58 11.55 14.59 9.21
N VAL A 59 10.35 14.18 8.80
CA VAL A 59 9.79 14.56 7.49
C VAL A 59 9.30 16.00 7.63
N GLN A 60 10.07 16.95 7.11
CA GLN A 60 9.61 18.33 6.98
C GLN A 60 8.84 18.45 5.67
N PHE A 61 7.55 18.81 5.76
CA PHE A 61 6.70 19.08 4.59
C PHE A 61 6.92 20.49 4.05
N ASP A 62 8.16 20.76 3.65
CA ASP A 62 8.51 21.94 2.85
C ASP A 62 8.14 21.70 1.39
N ASP A 63 7.84 22.73 0.59
CA ASP A 63 7.24 22.57 -0.75
C ASP A 63 7.96 21.55 -1.66
N LYS A 64 9.30 21.53 -1.64
CA LYS A 64 10.10 20.56 -2.42
C LYS A 64 10.05 19.15 -1.84
N SER A 65 10.15 19.02 -0.52
CA SER A 65 10.11 17.74 0.18
C SER A 65 8.72 17.10 0.08
N PHE A 66 7.67 17.91 0.11
CA PHE A 66 6.28 17.50 -0.09
C PHE A 66 6.07 16.87 -1.47
N VAL A 67 6.51 17.54 -2.55
CA VAL A 67 6.37 17.01 -3.92
C VAL A 67 7.12 15.69 -4.07
N ASN A 68 8.36 15.62 -3.58
CA ASN A 68 9.15 14.39 -3.62
C ASN A 68 8.47 13.27 -2.84
N TYR A 69 7.95 13.57 -1.64
CA TYR A 69 7.20 12.61 -0.84
C TYR A 69 6.02 12.03 -1.59
N VAL A 70 5.15 12.89 -2.14
CA VAL A 70 3.96 12.47 -2.88
C VAL A 70 4.33 11.63 -4.10
N LEU A 71 5.38 12.00 -4.81
CA LEU A 71 5.84 11.31 -6.01
C LEU A 71 6.33 9.89 -5.65
N PHE A 72 7.19 9.75 -4.64
CA PHE A 72 7.67 8.44 -4.18
C PHE A 72 6.54 7.60 -3.58
N ALA A 73 5.67 8.19 -2.76
CA ALA A 73 4.52 7.51 -2.19
C ALA A 73 3.57 6.99 -3.28
N THR A 74 3.40 7.74 -4.37
CA THR A 74 2.59 7.31 -5.53
C THR A 74 3.24 6.17 -6.29
N ILE A 75 4.57 6.20 -6.48
CA ILE A 75 5.31 5.08 -7.08
C ILE A 75 5.12 3.81 -6.22
N LEU A 76 5.30 3.92 -4.90
CA LEU A 76 5.05 2.81 -3.98
C LEU A 76 3.60 2.33 -4.04
N ALA A 77 2.63 3.25 -4.09
CA ALA A 77 1.22 2.93 -4.20
C ALA A 77 0.88 2.12 -5.46
N LEU A 78 1.62 2.30 -6.55
CA LEU A 78 1.45 1.51 -7.77
C LEU A 78 2.05 0.12 -7.63
N ILE A 79 3.20 -0.01 -6.98
CA ILE A 79 3.94 -1.28 -6.85
C ILE A 79 3.33 -2.17 -5.76
N PHE A 80 2.91 -1.58 -4.64
CA PHE A 80 2.49 -2.31 -3.44
C PHE A 80 1.32 -3.29 -3.66
N PRO A 81 0.26 -2.95 -4.42
CA PRO A 81 -0.80 -3.90 -4.78
C PRO A 81 -0.30 -5.17 -5.46
N PHE A 82 0.74 -5.08 -6.30
CA PHE A 82 1.34 -6.25 -6.94
C PHE A 82 2.08 -7.14 -5.93
N VAL A 83 2.80 -6.51 -4.99
CA VAL A 83 3.50 -7.24 -3.91
C VAL A 83 2.48 -7.99 -3.06
N VAL A 84 1.40 -7.34 -2.65
CA VAL A 84 0.33 -7.98 -1.88
C VAL A 84 -0.29 -9.15 -2.67
N ASN A 85 -0.63 -8.94 -3.95
CA ASN A 85 -1.18 -10.00 -4.78
C ASN A 85 -0.22 -11.19 -4.96
N LEU A 86 1.09 -10.94 -5.07
CA LEU A 86 2.12 -11.97 -5.16
C LEU A 86 2.23 -12.77 -3.85
N VAL A 87 2.20 -12.08 -2.70
CA VAL A 87 2.21 -12.72 -1.37
C VAL A 87 0.95 -13.56 -1.18
N GLU A 88 -0.24 -13.02 -1.47
CA GLU A 88 -1.51 -13.75 -1.39
C GLU A 88 -1.50 -15.00 -2.26
N SER A 89 -1.03 -14.86 -3.51
CA SER A 89 -0.89 -15.98 -4.45
C SER A 89 0.09 -17.04 -3.94
N SER A 90 1.21 -16.63 -3.34
CA SER A 90 2.23 -17.55 -2.82
C SER A 90 1.77 -18.29 -1.55
N VAL A 91 1.07 -17.59 -0.64
CA VAL A 91 0.54 -18.18 0.61
C VAL A 91 -0.64 -19.13 0.32
N SER A 92 -1.39 -18.92 -0.77
CA SER A 92 -2.47 -19.82 -1.18
C SER A 92 -1.99 -21.23 -1.59
N ILE A 93 -0.68 -21.40 -1.84
CA ILE A 93 -0.04 -22.67 -2.18
C ILE A 93 0.32 -23.39 -0.86
N ASN A 94 -0.66 -23.99 -0.15
CA ASN A 94 -0.48 -25.20 0.69
C ASN A 94 -1.65 -25.50 1.65
N VAL A 95 -2.90 -25.59 1.16
CA VAL A 95 -3.93 -26.37 1.88
C VAL A 95 -4.75 -27.21 0.92
N ARG A 96 -4.11 -28.13 0.17
CA ARG A 96 -4.82 -29.32 -0.32
C ARG A 96 -5.07 -30.24 0.87
N ARG A 97 -6.11 -29.92 1.65
CA ARG A 97 -6.73 -30.88 2.56
C ARG A 97 -7.26 -32.03 1.70
N LYS A 98 -6.47 -33.10 1.55
CA LYS A 98 -6.97 -34.43 1.22
C LYS A 98 -7.85 -34.87 2.39
N PHE A 99 -9.08 -34.37 2.46
CA PHE A 99 -10.11 -35.08 3.22
C PHE A 99 -10.43 -36.33 2.41
N GLY A 100 -9.84 -37.43 2.87
CA GLY A 100 -10.11 -38.76 2.35
C GLY A 100 -11.60 -39.03 2.41
N LYS A 101 -12.13 -39.53 1.29
CA LYS A 101 -13.32 -40.37 1.33
C LYS A 101 -13.01 -41.55 2.25
N LYS A 102 -13.75 -41.70 3.34
CA LYS A 102 -14.20 -42.98 3.88
C LYS A 102 -15.41 -42.74 4.73
#